data_AF-A0A7W0U8C9-F1
#
_entry.id   AF-A0A7W0U8C9-F1
#
_cell.length_a   1.000
_cell.length_b   1.000
_cell.length_c   1.000
_cell.angle_alpha   90.00
_cell.angle_beta   90.00
_cell.angle_gamma   90.00
#
_symmetry.space_group_name_H-M   'P 1'
#
loop_
_entity.id
_entity.type
_entity.pdbx_description
1 polymer ?
#
loop_
_entity_poly.entity_id
_entity_poly.type
_entity_poly.pdbx_seq_one_letter_code
_entity_poly.pdbx_strand_id
1 'polypeptide(L)'
;MDTSVAIPLLVRTHRAHQAVVRWWAGREVALSGHALAETYSVLTRLPGDLRLTPADAARLLAARFREPLLLGPQTAGRLPEVLGRLGIVGGAVYDALVALAALEHDVELATRDGRARTTYEAVGARVVVAG
;
A
#
# COMPACT_ATOMS: atom_id res chain seq x y z
N MET A 1 4.12 -3.13 0.02
CA MET A 1 4.01 -1.89 0.83
C MET A 1 2.65 -1.25 0.61
N ASP A 2 2.21 -0.44 1.56
CA ASP A 2 0.99 0.37 1.43
C ASP A 2 1.25 1.73 0.76
N THR A 3 0.18 2.51 0.58
CA THR A 3 0.21 3.86 0.00
C THR A 3 1.03 4.85 0.84
N SER A 4 1.01 4.68 2.17
CA SER A 4 1.69 5.58 3.12
C SER A 4 3.22 5.51 3.04
N VAL A 5 3.78 4.40 2.54
CA VAL A 5 5.20 4.26 2.18
C VAL A 5 5.45 4.60 0.71
N ALA A 6 4.56 4.20 -0.19
CA ALA A 6 4.75 4.37 -1.63
C ALA A 6 4.86 5.84 -2.04
N ILE A 7 4.00 6.71 -1.51
CA ILE A 7 4.01 8.14 -1.85
C ILE A 7 5.31 8.83 -1.44
N PRO A 8 5.78 8.76 -0.18
CA PRO A 8 7.08 9.31 0.18
C PRO A 8 8.25 8.70 -0.61
N LEU A 9 8.17 7.44 -1.04
CA LEU A 9 9.21 6.85 -1.88
C LEU A 9 9.29 7.54 -3.25
N LEU A 10 8.14 7.89 -3.85
CA LEU A 10 8.04 8.47 -5.19
C LEU A 10 8.19 10.00 -5.21
N VAL A 11 7.65 10.69 -4.19
CA VAL A 11 7.55 12.15 -4.17
C VAL A 11 8.72 12.75 -3.38
N ARG A 12 9.72 13.26 -4.12
CA ARG A 12 10.96 13.81 -3.55
C ARG A 12 10.77 14.93 -2.53
N THR A 13 9.74 15.74 -2.69
CA THR A 13 9.41 16.87 -1.81
C THR A 13 8.63 16.45 -0.57
N HIS A 14 8.21 15.18 -0.47
CA HIS A 14 7.50 14.70 0.70
C HIS A 14 8.42 14.70 1.93
N ARG A 15 7.96 15.21 3.08
CA ARG A 15 8.75 15.35 4.31
C ARG A 15 9.46 14.05 4.75
N ALA A 16 8.83 12.92 4.47
CA ALA A 16 9.31 11.60 4.85
C ALA A 16 10.19 10.92 3.79
N HIS A 17 10.42 11.56 2.63
CA HIS A 17 11.12 10.98 1.50
C HIS A 17 12.49 10.42 1.89
N GLN A 18 13.31 11.21 2.57
CA GLN A 18 14.65 10.77 2.96
C GLN A 18 14.63 9.55 3.90
N ALA A 19 13.70 9.50 4.86
CA ALA A 19 13.59 8.39 5.79
C ALA A 19 13.14 7.10 5.07
N VAL A 20 12.14 7.21 4.19
CA VAL A 20 11.66 6.08 3.39
C VAL A 20 12.70 5.58 2.40
N VAL A 21 13.45 6.47 1.74
CA VAL A 21 14.52 6.06 0.81
C VAL A 21 15.64 5.34 1.56
N ARG A 22 16.02 5.82 2.75
CA ARG A 22 17.01 5.13 3.60
C ARG A 22 16.51 3.75 4.05
N TRP A 23 15.26 3.65 4.49
CA TRP A 23 14.66 2.36 4.84
C TRP A 23 14.57 1.43 3.63
N TRP A 24 14.16 1.95 2.47
CA TRP A 24 14.03 1.18 1.22
C TRP A 24 15.37 0.61 0.76
N ALA A 25 16.47 1.37 0.88
CA ALA A 25 17.83 0.89 0.62
C ALA A 25 18.03 0.14 -0.72
N GLY A 26 17.24 0.48 -1.75
CA GLY A 26 17.31 -0.13 -3.08
C GLY A 26 16.73 -1.54 -3.20
N ARG A 27 16.09 -2.09 -2.16
CA ARG A 27 15.50 -3.44 -2.22
C ARG A 27 14.32 -3.50 -3.21
N GLU A 28 14.08 -4.65 -3.81
CA GLU A 28 12.89 -4.83 -4.64
C GLU A 28 11.61 -4.73 -3.79
N VAL A 29 10.59 -4.06 -4.32
CA VAL A 29 9.35 -3.80 -3.61
C VAL A 29 8.14 -3.86 -4.54
N ALA A 30 6.98 -4.23 -3.99
CA ALA A 30 5.70 -4.27 -4.67
C ALA A 30 4.63 -3.49 -3.87
N LEU A 31 3.58 -3.04 -4.55
CA LEU A 31 2.38 -2.48 -3.91
C LEU A 31 1.41 -3.61 -3.55
N SER A 32 0.83 -3.55 -2.35
CA SER A 32 -0.03 -4.60 -1.82
C SER A 32 -1.50 -4.25 -2.00
N GLY A 33 -2.28 -5.17 -2.56
CA GLY A 33 -3.72 -5.05 -2.73
C GLY A 33 -4.14 -3.72 -3.36
N HIS A 34 -5.00 -2.99 -2.65
CA HIS A 34 -5.55 -1.72 -3.11
C HIS A 34 -4.55 -0.54 -3.08
N ALA A 35 -3.36 -0.72 -2.50
CA ALA A 35 -2.35 0.33 -2.47
C ALA A 35 -1.90 0.78 -3.86
N LEU A 36 -1.97 -0.10 -4.88
CA LEU A 36 -1.71 0.29 -6.27
C LEU A 36 -2.70 1.35 -6.76
N ALA A 37 -3.99 1.08 -6.60
CA ALA A 37 -5.05 1.97 -7.04
C ALA A 37 -5.00 3.30 -6.27
N GLU A 38 -4.82 3.25 -4.95
CA GLU A 38 -4.70 4.43 -4.11
C GLU A 38 -3.47 5.28 -4.46
N THR A 39 -2.30 4.67 -4.65
CA THR A 39 -1.07 5.39 -5.01
C THR A 39 -1.25 6.11 -6.35
N TYR A 40 -1.78 5.44 -7.37
CA TYR A 40 -2.12 6.05 -8.65
C TYR A 40 -3.08 7.24 -8.49
N SER A 41 -4.13 7.04 -7.69
CA SER A 41 -5.19 8.01 -7.39
C SER A 41 -4.62 9.26 -6.69
N VAL A 42 -3.63 9.09 -5.80
CA VAL A 42 -2.93 10.21 -5.15
C VAL A 42 -2.03 10.94 -6.14
N LEU A 43 -1.17 10.23 -6.89
CA LEU A 43 -0.22 10.84 -7.82
C LEU A 43 -0.90 11.74 -8.88
N THR A 44 -2.09 11.34 -9.33
CA THR A 44 -2.88 12.08 -10.33
C THR A 44 -3.73 13.22 -9.73
N ARG A 45 -3.76 13.36 -8.40
CA ARG A 45 -4.46 14.44 -7.68
C ARG A 45 -3.55 15.37 -6.89
N LEU A 46 -2.23 15.16 -6.93
CA LEU A 46 -1.27 16.07 -6.28
C LEU A 46 -1.47 17.53 -6.75
N PRO A 47 -1.09 18.52 -5.93
CA PRO A 47 -1.22 19.92 -6.30
C PRO A 47 -0.08 20.38 -7.22
N GLY A 48 -0.39 21.34 -8.10
CA GLY A 48 0.59 22.03 -8.95
C GLY A 48 1.43 21.08 -9.80
N ASP A 49 2.72 21.39 -9.90
CA ASP A 49 3.69 20.67 -10.75
C ASP A 49 4.01 19.25 -10.25
N LEU A 50 3.54 18.87 -9.06
CA LEU A 50 3.67 17.50 -8.57
C LEU A 50 2.60 16.56 -9.17
N ARG A 51 1.54 17.10 -9.78
CA ARG A 51 0.49 16.30 -10.39
C ARG A 51 1.03 15.58 -11.62
N LEU A 52 0.93 14.25 -11.60
CA LEU A 52 1.27 13.46 -12.77
C LEU A 52 0.07 13.34 -13.71
N THR A 53 0.35 13.29 -15.01
CA THR A 53 -0.65 12.82 -15.98
C THR A 53 -0.98 11.34 -15.68
N PRO A 54 -2.18 10.86 -16.05
CA PRO A 54 -2.53 9.44 -15.97
C PRO A 54 -1.46 8.50 -16.55
N ALA A 55 -0.93 8.83 -17.73
CA ALA A 55 0.08 8.03 -18.41
C ALA A 55 1.43 8.04 -17.67
N ASP A 56 1.85 9.19 -17.15
CA ASP A 56 3.10 9.29 -16.37
C ASP A 56 3.01 8.55 -15.04
N ALA A 57 1.86 8.63 -14.36
CA ALA A 57 1.63 7.89 -13.14
C ALA A 57 1.72 6.38 -13.39
N ALA A 58 1.07 5.87 -14.45
CA ALA A 58 1.16 4.46 -14.82
C ALA A 58 2.59 4.02 -15.15
N ARG A 59 3.32 4.81 -15.95
CA ARG A 59 4.73 4.54 -16.28
C ARG A 59 5.63 4.53 -15.04
N LEU A 60 5.44 5.48 -14.14
CA LEU A 60 6.22 5.57 -12.90
C LEU A 60 5.99 4.35 -12.01
N LEU A 61 4.74 3.92 -11.85
CA LEU A 61 4.40 2.75 -11.04
C LEU A 61 5.01 1.48 -11.63
N ALA A 62 4.86 1.26 -12.93
CA ALA A 62 5.44 0.11 -13.63
C ALA A 62 6.98 0.08 -13.59
N ALA A 63 7.63 1.25 -13.59
CA ALA A 63 9.09 1.34 -13.52
C ALA A 63 9.65 1.17 -12.11
N ARG A 64 8.88 1.49 -11.06
CA ARG A 64 9.38 1.50 -9.67
C ARG A 64 9.10 0.22 -8.91
N PHE A 65 7.97 -0.42 -9.17
CA PHE A 65 7.51 -1.57 -8.38
C PHE A 65 7.51 -2.83 -9.24
N ARG A 66 7.73 -3.98 -8.58
CA ARG A 66 7.37 -5.28 -9.18
C ARG A 66 5.86 -5.39 -9.34
N GLU A 67 5.43 -6.46 -10.01
CA GLU A 67 4.01 -6.82 -10.13
C GLU A 67 3.28 -6.68 -8.78
N PRO A 68 2.09 -6.06 -8.78
CA PRO A 68 1.35 -5.81 -7.55
C PRO A 68 0.93 -7.14 -6.93
N LEU A 69 0.98 -7.19 -5.60
CA LEU A 69 0.52 -8.36 -4.84
C LEU A 69 -0.99 -8.21 -4.67
N LEU A 70 -1.76 -8.75 -5.60
CA LEU A 70 -3.21 -8.68 -5.57
C LEU A 70 -3.80 -9.76 -4.65
N LEU A 71 -4.95 -9.45 -4.05
CA LEU A 71 -5.71 -10.42 -3.25
C LEU A 71 -6.26 -11.53 -4.17
N GLY A 72 -6.08 -12.78 -3.77
CA GLY A 72 -6.54 -13.95 -4.50
C GLY A 72 -8.07 -14.01 -4.62
N PRO A 73 -8.61 -14.62 -5.70
CA PRO A 73 -10.03 -14.62 -5.99
C PRO A 73 -10.87 -15.36 -4.94
N GLN A 74 -10.31 -16.35 -4.25
CA GLN A 74 -11.01 -17.12 -3.23
C GLN A 74 -11.34 -16.26 -2.00
N THR A 75 -10.38 -15.49 -1.50
CA THR A 75 -10.58 -14.59 -0.36
C THR A 75 -11.36 -13.36 -0.78
N ALA A 76 -11.07 -12.80 -1.96
CA ALA A 76 -11.83 -11.69 -2.51
C ALA A 76 -13.33 -12.02 -2.65
N GLY A 77 -13.66 -13.24 -3.10
CA GLY A 77 -15.05 -13.72 -3.21
C GLY A 77 -15.77 -13.93 -1.88
N ARG A 78 -15.05 -13.97 -0.76
CA ARG A 78 -15.58 -14.17 0.60
C ARG A 78 -15.25 -13.00 1.53
N LEU A 79 -14.98 -11.84 0.94
CA LEU A 79 -14.47 -10.70 1.66
C LEU A 79 -15.41 -10.25 2.79
N PRO A 80 -16.74 -10.13 2.60
CA PRO A 80 -17.64 -9.75 3.70
C PRO A 80 -17.59 -10.71 4.89
N GLU A 81 -17.52 -12.03 4.66
CA GLU A 81 -17.45 -13.02 5.74
C GLU A 81 -16.10 -13.03 6.46
N VAL A 82 -15.01 -12.73 5.75
CA VAL A 82 -13.68 -12.59 6.35
C VAL A 82 -13.64 -11.33 7.22
N LEU A 83 -14.05 -10.19 6.68
CA LEU A 83 -14.06 -8.91 7.40
C LEU A 83 -15.00 -8.94 8.61
N GLY A 84 -16.18 -9.54 8.47
CA GLY A 84 -17.13 -9.71 9.57
C GLY A 84 -16.56 -10.53 10.73
N ARG A 85 -15.80 -11.59 10.43
CA ARG A 85 -15.11 -12.40 11.47
C ARG A 85 -13.98 -11.63 12.16
N LEU A 86 -13.34 -10.72 11.45
CA LEU A 86 -12.28 -9.86 11.99
C LEU A 86 -12.83 -8.60 12.69
N GLY A 87 -14.15 -8.38 12.66
CA GLY A 87 -14.77 -7.17 13.21
C GLY A 87 -14.39 -5.88 12.47
N ILE A 88 -13.94 -5.99 11.21
CA ILE A 88 -13.47 -4.85 10.42
C ILE A 88 -14.64 -4.22 9.68
N VAL A 89 -14.80 -2.91 9.83
CA VAL A 89 -15.92 -2.14 9.27
C VAL A 89 -15.46 -0.80 8.70
N GLY A 90 -16.30 -0.20 7.84
CA GLY A 90 -16.11 1.16 7.34
C GLY A 90 -14.82 1.34 6.53
N GLY A 91 -14.11 2.46 6.74
CA GLY A 91 -12.89 2.79 5.99
C GLY A 91 -11.75 1.79 6.17
N ALA A 92 -11.70 1.07 7.29
CA ALA A 92 -10.67 0.06 7.58
C ALA A 92 -10.72 -1.15 6.61
N VAL A 93 -11.80 -1.28 5.82
CA VAL A 93 -11.91 -2.31 4.78
C VAL A 93 -10.79 -2.18 3.74
N TYR A 94 -10.42 -0.95 3.36
CA TYR A 94 -9.35 -0.73 2.37
C TYR A 94 -7.98 -1.14 2.91
N ASP A 95 -7.72 -0.83 4.18
CA ASP A 95 -6.54 -1.29 4.90
C ASP A 95 -6.51 -2.82 5.02
N ALA A 96 -7.64 -3.43 5.33
CA ALA A 96 -7.73 -4.89 5.43
C ALA A 96 -7.43 -5.57 4.09
N LEU A 97 -7.84 -5.00 2.96
CA LEU A 97 -7.53 -5.53 1.64
C LEU A 97 -6.03 -5.49 1.33
N VAL A 98 -5.34 -4.42 1.76
CA VAL A 98 -3.88 -4.31 1.65
C VAL A 98 -3.20 -5.37 2.51
N ALA A 99 -3.68 -5.60 3.73
CA ALA A 99 -3.12 -6.59 4.65
C ALA A 99 -3.40 -8.04 4.24
N LEU A 100 -4.62 -8.35 3.79
CA LEU A 100 -4.97 -9.70 3.32
C LEU A 100 -4.11 -10.10 2.12
N ALA A 101 -3.88 -9.18 1.18
CA ALA A 101 -2.96 -9.44 0.07
C ALA A 101 -1.53 -9.68 0.54
N ALA A 102 -1.02 -8.90 1.50
CA ALA A 102 0.32 -9.14 2.04
C ALA A 102 0.41 -10.50 2.76
N LEU A 103 -0.63 -10.87 3.50
CA LEU A 103 -0.72 -12.14 4.21
C LEU A 103 -0.76 -13.34 3.26
N GLU A 104 -1.58 -13.29 2.20
CA GLU A 104 -1.68 -14.39 1.22
C GLU A 104 -0.39 -14.64 0.46
N HIS A 105 0.38 -13.58 0.20
CA HIS A 105 1.66 -13.67 -0.48
C HIS A 105 2.83 -13.95 0.48
N ASP A 106 2.57 -14.12 1.78
CA ASP A 106 3.55 -14.34 2.85
C ASP A 106 4.71 -13.32 2.84
N VAL A 107 4.36 -12.03 2.76
CA VAL A 107 5.33 -10.93 2.78
C VAL A 107 5.12 -9.97 3.95
N GLU A 108 6.17 -9.25 4.31
CA GLU A 108 6.05 -8.14 5.27
C GLU A 108 5.36 -6.92 4.64
N LEU A 109 4.35 -6.39 5.33
CA LEU A 109 3.66 -5.17 4.96
C LEU A 109 4.35 -3.96 5.58
N ALA A 110 5.05 -3.20 4.74
CA ALA A 110 5.60 -1.91 5.12
C ALA A 110 4.52 -0.81 5.16
N THR A 111 4.46 -0.09 6.28
CA THR A 111 3.55 1.04 6.52
C THR A 111 4.21 2.20 7.28
N ARG A 112 3.63 3.39 7.14
CA ARG A 112 3.86 4.58 7.98
C ARG A 112 2.58 5.08 8.66
N ASP A 113 1.42 4.49 8.38
CA ASP A 113 0.17 4.88 9.03
C ASP A 113 -0.04 4.06 10.31
N GLY A 114 0.20 4.69 11.46
CA GLY A 114 -0.01 4.07 12.77
C GLY A 114 -1.46 3.70 13.06
N ARG A 115 -2.45 4.30 12.37
CA ARG A 115 -3.87 3.95 12.53
C ARG A 115 -4.21 2.69 11.76
N ALA A 116 -3.72 2.58 10.52
CA ALA A 116 -3.94 1.41 9.67
C ALA A 116 -3.24 0.15 10.21
N ARG A 117 -2.12 0.34 10.93
CA ARG A 117 -1.38 -0.74 11.61
C ARG A 117 -2.29 -1.64 12.45
N THR A 118 -3.22 -1.08 13.21
CA THR A 118 -4.16 -1.87 14.03
C THR A 118 -4.97 -2.83 13.17
N THR A 119 -5.43 -2.39 12.00
CA THR A 119 -6.15 -3.24 11.05
C THR A 119 -5.24 -4.30 10.44
N TYR A 120 -4.00 -3.95 10.09
CA TYR A 120 -3.05 -4.89 9.52
C TYR A 120 -2.69 -6.02 10.50
N GLU A 121 -2.49 -5.66 11.77
CA GLU A 121 -2.24 -6.63 12.84
C GLU A 121 -3.49 -7.48 13.14
N ALA A 122 -4.69 -6.90 13.11
CA ALA A 122 -5.95 -7.65 13.28
C ALA A 122 -6.17 -8.69 12.16
N VAL A 123 -5.75 -8.39 10.93
CA VAL A 123 -5.75 -9.34 9.80
C VAL A 123 -4.68 -10.43 9.98
N GLY A 124 -3.66 -10.20 10.79
CA GLY A 124 -2.53 -11.12 11.01
C GLY A 124 -1.35 -10.90 10.06
N ALA A 125 -1.30 -9.76 9.35
CA ALA A 125 -0.16 -9.44 8.49
C ALA A 125 1.09 -9.13 9.32
N ARG A 126 2.27 -9.51 8.82
CA ARG A 126 3.56 -9.11 9.41
C ARG A 126 3.84 -7.66 9.04
N VAL A 127 3.84 -6.75 10.01
CA VAL A 127 3.97 -5.30 9.76
C VAL A 127 5.38 -4.79 10.08
N VAL A 128 5.94 -3.96 9.18
CA VAL A 128 7.19 -3.22 9.41
C VAL A 128 6.95 -1.71 9.26
N VAL A 129 7.50 -0.92 10.19
CA VAL A 129 7.41 0.54 10.14
C VAL A 129 8.51 1.10 9.25
N ALA A 130 8.12 1.80 8.18
CA ALA A 130 9.03 2.35 7.18
C ALA A 130 9.43 3.80 7.46
N GLY A 131 10.34 3.95 8.42
CA GLY A 131 10.99 5.21 8.82
C GLY A 131 10.05 6.35 9.19
#